data_AF-A0A969UY71-F1
#
_entry.id   AF-A0A969UY71-F1
#
_cell.length_a   1.000
_cell.length_b   1.000
_cell.length_c   1.000
_cell.angle_alpha   90.00
_cell.angle_beta   90.00
_cell.angle_gamma   90.00
#
_symmetry.space_group_name_H-M   'P 1'
#
loop_
_entity.id
_entity.type
_entity.pdbx_description
1 polymer ?
#
loop_
_entity_poly.entity_id
_entity_poly.type
_entity_poly.pdbx_seq_one_letter_code
_entity_poly.pdbx_strand_id
1 'polypeptide(L)'
;SKIGQVESVTCQEILDEFAEKLLVKFKFSEEMTQAAVQEVRQFSHLVEISGTLKAVPDDPDDDMVIECAVIGNATHVVTGDKHLLSLTNHQDIAILKQQSLLHCCHPSVLPAAQQPWCSGRLRDLGGDVKVLCRR
;
A
#
# COMPACT_ATOMS: atom_id res chain seq x y z
N SER A 1 6.43 24.48 -7.29
CA SER A 1 6.79 23.10 -6.91
C SER A 1 5.52 22.31 -6.68
N LYS A 2 5.18 21.33 -7.54
CA LYS A 2 4.06 20.44 -7.27
C LYS A 2 4.54 19.39 -6.27
N ILE A 3 4.11 19.52 -5.02
CA ILE A 3 4.15 18.40 -4.08
C ILE A 3 3.15 17.39 -4.65
N GLY A 4 3.60 16.20 -5.03
CA GLY A 4 2.69 15.16 -5.50
C GLY A 4 1.70 14.84 -4.37
N GLN A 5 0.39 14.85 -4.66
CA GLN A 5 -0.60 14.43 -3.69
C GLN A 5 -0.53 12.91 -3.59
N VAL A 6 -0.44 12.42 -2.36
CA VAL A 6 -0.49 10.99 -2.04
C VAL A 6 -1.86 10.74 -1.43
N GLU A 7 -2.61 9.80 -2.01
CA GLU A 7 -3.90 9.37 -1.50
C GLU A 7 -3.76 7.96 -0.93
N SER A 8 -4.18 7.76 0.32
CA SER A 8 -4.23 6.43 0.92
C SER A 8 -5.45 5.70 0.40
N VAL A 9 -5.32 4.43 0.03
CA VAL A 9 -6.44 3.54 -0.31
C VAL A 9 -6.47 2.43 0.75
N THR A 10 -7.65 1.95 1.15
CA THR A 10 -7.80 0.79 2.03
C THR A 10 -9.16 0.10 1.84
N CYS A 11 -9.36 -1.08 2.42
CA CYS A 11 -10.65 -1.77 2.50
C CYS A 11 -10.96 -2.17 3.95
N GLN A 12 -12.17 -2.69 4.21
CA GLN A 12 -12.60 -3.04 5.56
C GLN A 12 -11.77 -4.18 6.16
N GLU A 13 -11.43 -5.18 5.36
CA GLU A 13 -10.66 -6.36 5.75
C GLU A 13 -9.25 -5.99 6.20
N ILE A 14 -8.60 -5.02 5.53
CA ILE A 14 -7.29 -4.49 5.93
C ILE A 14 -7.39 -3.71 7.25
N LEU A 15 -8.48 -2.96 7.45
CA LEU A 15 -8.71 -2.25 8.72
C LEU A 15 -8.98 -3.22 9.87
N ASP A 16 -9.67 -4.32 9.61
CA ASP A 16 -9.94 -5.37 10.59
C ASP A 16 -8.66 -6.12 10.97
N GLU A 17 -7.81 -6.48 9.98
CA GLU A 17 -6.48 -7.07 10.22
C GLU A 17 -5.61 -6.11 11.05
N PHE A 18 -5.65 -4.81 10.73
CA PHE A 18 -4.93 -3.78 11.48
C PHE A 18 -5.43 -3.70 12.93
N ALA A 19 -6.74 -3.70 13.16
CA ALA A 19 -7.35 -3.68 14.48
C ALA A 19 -6.93 -4.90 15.31
N GLU A 20 -6.99 -6.10 14.72
CA GLU A 20 -6.57 -7.34 15.37
C GLU A 20 -5.08 -7.26 15.79
N LYS A 21 -4.20 -6.81 14.89
CA LYS A 21 -2.77 -6.65 15.20
C LYS A 21 -2.55 -5.65 16.34
N LEU A 22 -3.29 -4.54 16.41
CA LEU A 22 -3.18 -3.58 17.51
C LEU A 22 -3.56 -4.19 18.86
N LEU A 23 -4.66 -4.96 18.91
CA LEU A 23 -5.11 -5.63 20.13
C LEU A 23 -4.17 -6.77 20.54
N VAL A 24 -3.85 -7.67 19.62
CA VAL A 24 -3.15 -8.93 19.93
C VAL A 24 -1.65 -8.71 20.08
N LYS A 25 -1.02 -7.98 19.16
CA LYS A 25 0.44 -7.83 19.09
C LYS A 25 0.94 -6.61 19.87
N PHE A 26 0.26 -5.48 19.75
CA PHE A 26 0.66 -4.23 20.40
C PHE A 26 0.00 -4.02 21.76
N LYS A 27 -0.99 -4.85 22.14
CA LYS A 27 -1.69 -4.82 23.43
C LYS A 27 -2.37 -3.47 23.69
N PHE A 28 -2.88 -2.84 22.63
CA PHE A 28 -3.67 -1.61 22.75
C PHE A 28 -5.01 -1.91 23.42
N SER A 29 -5.63 -0.89 24.04
CA SER A 29 -7.02 -1.00 24.47
C SER A 29 -7.95 -1.01 23.26
N GLU A 30 -9.18 -1.48 23.45
CA GLU A 30 -10.23 -1.41 22.42
C GLU A 30 -10.47 0.05 21.99
N GLU A 31 -10.52 0.97 22.94
CA GLU A 31 -10.71 2.41 22.67
C GLU A 31 -9.57 2.99 21.80
N MET A 32 -8.31 2.70 22.14
CA MET A 32 -7.16 3.14 21.35
C MET A 32 -7.15 2.52 19.96
N THR A 33 -7.53 1.24 19.86
CA THR A 33 -7.60 0.53 18.58
C THR A 33 -8.67 1.14 17.68
N GLN A 34 -9.87 1.38 18.22
CA GLN A 34 -10.94 2.01 17.47
C GLN A 34 -10.56 3.43 17.03
N ALA A 35 -9.92 4.22 17.89
CA ALA A 35 -9.44 5.55 17.53
C ALA A 35 -8.45 5.50 16.36
N ALA A 36 -7.47 4.59 16.40
CA ALA A 36 -6.48 4.43 15.34
C ALA A 36 -7.12 3.96 14.01
N VAL A 37 -8.05 3.01 14.07
CA VAL A 37 -8.78 2.53 12.87
C VAL A 37 -9.61 3.66 12.25
N GLN A 38 -10.31 4.44 13.08
CA GLN A 38 -11.10 5.59 12.60
C GLN A 38 -10.21 6.66 11.97
N GLU A 39 -9.05 6.94 12.57
CA GLU A 39 -8.09 7.88 12.00
C GLU A 39 -7.62 7.43 10.61
N VAL A 40 -7.15 6.18 10.48
CA VAL A 40 -6.73 5.63 9.18
C VAL A 40 -7.87 5.69 8.15
N ARG A 41 -9.08 5.32 8.56
CA ARG A 41 -10.27 5.34 7.71
C ARG A 41 -10.61 6.76 7.23
N GLN A 42 -10.48 7.78 8.08
CA GLN A 42 -10.78 9.17 7.73
C GLN A 42 -9.82 9.76 6.69
N PHE A 43 -8.55 9.31 6.69
CA PHE A 43 -7.54 9.77 5.74
C PHE A 43 -7.37 8.86 4.52
N SER A 44 -8.18 7.81 4.39
CA SER A 44 -8.07 6.82 3.31
C SER A 44 -9.33 6.75 2.46
N HIS A 45 -9.14 6.56 1.16
CA HIS A 45 -10.18 6.15 0.23
C HIS A 45 -10.55 4.69 0.51
N LEU A 46 -11.73 4.48 1.09
CA LEU A 46 -12.25 3.16 1.41
C LEU A 46 -12.88 2.52 0.16
N VAL A 47 -12.43 1.33 -0.20
CA VAL A 47 -13.00 0.51 -1.28
C VAL A 47 -13.60 -0.78 -0.74
N GLU A 48 -14.60 -1.30 -1.46
CA GLU A 48 -15.19 -2.60 -1.19
C GLU A 48 -14.52 -3.65 -2.08
N ILE A 49 -14.07 -4.75 -1.47
CA ILE A 49 -13.50 -5.90 -2.19
C ILE A 49 -14.50 -7.05 -2.16
N SER A 50 -14.39 -7.95 -3.15
CA SER A 50 -15.24 -9.14 -3.25
C SER A 50 -14.61 -10.37 -2.58
N GLY A 51 -13.30 -10.34 -2.32
CA GLY A 51 -12.53 -11.47 -1.79
C GLY A 51 -12.41 -12.63 -2.79
N THR A 52 -12.53 -12.35 -4.08
CA THR A 52 -12.50 -13.37 -5.14
C THR A 52 -11.17 -13.43 -5.89
N LEU A 53 -10.34 -12.40 -5.76
CA LEU A 53 -9.04 -12.38 -6.39
C LEU A 53 -8.12 -13.39 -5.71
N LYS A 54 -7.36 -14.15 -6.50
CA LYS A 54 -6.30 -15.05 -6.02
C LYS A 54 -4.99 -14.67 -6.68
N ALA A 55 -4.26 -13.76 -6.05
CA ALA A 55 -3.06 -13.13 -6.58
C ALA A 55 -1.78 -13.59 -5.84
N VAL A 56 -1.89 -14.10 -4.62
CA VAL A 56 -0.78 -14.47 -3.73
C VAL A 56 -0.91 -15.97 -3.38
N PRO A 57 -0.44 -16.89 -4.24
CA PRO A 57 -0.61 -18.33 -4.01
C PRO A 57 0.05 -18.83 -2.73
N ASP A 58 1.15 -18.20 -2.33
CA ASP A 58 1.93 -18.57 -1.16
C ASP A 58 1.33 -18.02 0.15
N ASP A 59 0.41 -17.06 0.07
CA ASP A 59 -0.25 -16.43 1.21
C ASP A 59 -1.64 -15.87 0.85
N PRO A 60 -2.70 -16.70 0.85
CA PRO A 60 -4.04 -16.27 0.44
C PRO A 60 -4.63 -15.15 1.30
N ASP A 61 -4.14 -14.94 2.52
CA ASP A 61 -4.57 -13.82 3.36
C ASP A 61 -4.13 -12.48 2.75
N ASP A 62 -3.12 -12.48 1.89
CA ASP A 62 -2.59 -11.30 1.23
C ASP A 62 -3.33 -10.94 -0.06
N ASP A 63 -4.24 -11.79 -0.54
CA ASP A 63 -5.06 -11.56 -1.73
C ASP A 63 -5.89 -10.28 -1.59
N MET A 64 -6.40 -10.00 -0.40
CA MET A 64 -7.20 -8.81 -0.10
C MET A 64 -6.45 -7.51 -0.38
N VAL A 65 -5.11 -7.52 -0.23
CA VAL A 65 -4.25 -6.36 -0.41
C VAL A 65 -4.11 -6.03 -1.89
N ILE A 66 -3.89 -7.06 -2.71
CA ILE A 66 -3.83 -6.89 -4.16
C ILE A 66 -5.21 -6.51 -4.70
N GLU A 67 -6.28 -7.14 -4.22
CA GLU A 67 -7.64 -6.82 -4.65
C GLU A 67 -8.02 -5.37 -4.31
N CYS A 68 -7.72 -4.93 -3.08
CA CYS A 68 -7.91 -3.54 -2.65
C CYS A 68 -7.13 -2.57 -3.54
N ALA A 69 -5.88 -2.91 -3.87
CA ALA A 69 -5.04 -2.08 -4.72
C ALA A 69 -5.60 -1.99 -6.16
N VAL A 70 -6.08 -3.11 -6.72
CA VAL A 70 -6.70 -3.14 -8.05
C VAL A 70 -7.98 -2.31 -8.08
N ILE A 71 -8.92 -2.54 -7.14
CA ILE A 71 -10.21 -1.85 -7.12
C ILE A 71 -10.04 -0.35 -6.83
N GLY A 72 -9.11 0.01 -5.95
CA GLY A 72 -8.82 1.40 -5.64
C GLY A 72 -8.02 2.13 -6.70
N ASN A 73 -7.62 1.47 -7.79
CA ASN A 73 -6.69 1.98 -8.79
C ASN A 73 -5.40 2.51 -8.15
N ALA A 74 -4.87 1.77 -7.17
CA ALA A 74 -3.60 2.08 -6.54
C ALA A 74 -2.48 1.92 -7.55
N THR A 75 -1.54 2.85 -7.54
CA THR A 75 -0.35 2.78 -8.40
C THR A 75 0.78 2.03 -7.71
N HIS A 76 0.77 2.04 -6.36
CA HIS A 76 1.81 1.43 -5.54
C HIS A 76 1.20 0.73 -4.32
N VAL A 77 1.73 -0.45 -4.02
CA VAL A 77 1.54 -1.14 -2.73
C VAL A 77 2.85 -1.06 -1.99
N VAL A 78 2.81 -0.63 -0.74
CA VAL A 78 3.99 -0.51 0.12
C VAL A 78 3.84 -1.51 1.24
N THR A 79 4.76 -2.46 1.29
CA THR A 79 4.66 -3.58 2.23
C THR A 79 6.02 -4.00 2.79
N GLY A 80 5.98 -4.53 4.01
CA GLY A 80 7.10 -5.26 4.62
C GLY A 80 7.06 -6.76 4.36
N ASP A 81 5.95 -7.27 3.80
CA ASP A 81 5.69 -8.69 3.62
C ASP A 81 6.54 -9.28 2.47
N LYS A 82 7.17 -10.43 2.72
CA LYS A 82 8.04 -11.09 1.74
C LYS A 82 7.25 -11.78 0.63
N HIS A 83 6.07 -12.33 0.92
CA HIS A 83 5.20 -12.95 -0.08
C HIS A 83 4.71 -11.90 -1.06
N LEU A 84 4.24 -10.75 -0.58
CA LEU A 84 3.88 -9.64 -1.46
C LEU A 84 5.08 -9.06 -2.22
N LEU A 85 6.23 -8.89 -1.57
CA LEU A 85 7.44 -8.41 -2.25
C LEU A 85 7.94 -9.39 -3.33
N SER A 86 7.61 -10.69 -3.24
CA SER A 86 7.98 -11.68 -4.25
C SER A 86 7.26 -11.47 -5.59
N LEU A 87 6.04 -10.93 -5.56
CA LEU A 87 5.26 -10.65 -6.77
C LEU A 87 5.88 -9.54 -7.62
N THR A 88 6.61 -8.61 -6.99
CA THR A 88 7.30 -7.45 -7.62
C THR A 88 6.38 -6.44 -8.32
N ASN A 89 5.45 -6.89 -9.18
CA ASN A 89 4.40 -6.10 -9.85
C ASN A 89 3.14 -6.96 -10.05
N HIS A 90 1.95 -6.34 -9.95
CA HIS A 90 0.69 -7.00 -10.31
C HIS A 90 -0.22 -6.03 -11.07
N GLN A 91 -0.57 -6.32 -12.34
CA GLN A 91 -1.47 -5.49 -13.16
C GLN A 91 -1.11 -3.98 -13.12
N ASP A 92 0.15 -3.65 -13.39
CA ASP A 92 0.72 -2.28 -13.35
C ASP A 92 0.84 -1.63 -11.96
N ILE A 93 0.50 -2.36 -10.89
CA ILE A 93 0.69 -1.93 -9.50
C ILE A 93 2.10 -2.30 -9.04
N ALA A 94 2.89 -1.29 -8.64
CA ALA A 94 4.25 -1.50 -8.16
C ALA A 94 4.28 -1.88 -6.69
N ILE A 95 4.88 -3.02 -6.35
CA ILE A 95 5.00 -3.48 -4.97
C ILE A 95 6.38 -3.10 -4.43
N LEU A 96 6.40 -2.13 -3.52
CA LEU A 96 7.61 -1.54 -2.97
C LEU A 96 7.81 -1.93 -1.51
N LYS A 97 9.07 -2.09 -1.12
CA LYS A 97 9.45 -2.21 0.28
C LYS A 97 9.27 -0.87 0.99
N GLN A 98 8.83 -0.88 2.24
CA GLN A 98 8.61 0.34 3.04
C GLN A 98 9.83 1.29 3.11
N GLN A 99 11.04 0.75 3.08
CA GLN A 99 12.29 1.52 3.04
C GLN A 99 12.50 2.27 1.72
N SER A 100 11.91 1.79 0.63
CA SER A 100 12.05 2.36 -0.72
C SER A 100 11.10 3.54 -0.95
N LEU A 101 10.00 3.65 -0.21
CA LEU A 101 9.02 4.73 -0.37
C LEU A 101 9.64 6.11 -0.08
N LEU A 102 10.52 6.22 0.93
CA LEU A 102 11.22 7.46 1.26
C LEU A 102 12.05 8.00 0.08
N HIS A 103 12.51 7.12 -0.82
CA HIS A 103 13.29 7.50 -1.99
C HIS A 103 12.42 7.87 -3.19
N CYS A 104 11.19 7.35 -3.29
CA CYS A 104 10.24 7.73 -4.33
C CYS A 104 9.70 9.15 -4.14
N CYS A 105 9.61 9.63 -2.90
CA CYS A 105 9.14 10.98 -2.58
C CYS A 105 10.22 12.08 -2.73
N HIS A 106 11.49 11.73 -3.00
CA HIS A 106 12.57 12.71 -3.19
C HIS A 106 13.58 12.30 -4.30
N PRO A 107 13.62 12.99 -5.46
CA PRO A 107 14.36 12.52 -6.64
C PRO A 107 15.89 12.65 -6.59
N SER A 108 16.49 13.10 -5.49
CA SER A 108 17.94 13.40 -5.40
C SER A 108 18.80 12.30 -4.76
N VAL A 109 18.25 11.11 -4.46
CA VAL A 109 18.94 10.10 -3.63
C VAL A 109 19.21 8.74 -4.31
N LEU A 110 19.05 8.61 -5.63
CA LEU A 110 19.20 7.29 -6.30
C LEU A 110 20.60 7.05 -6.92
N PRO A 111 21.26 5.91 -6.63
CA PRO A 111 22.43 5.43 -7.37
C PRO A 111 22.05 4.98 -8.80
N ALA A 112 22.97 5.14 -9.75
CA ALA A 112 22.76 4.91 -11.18
C ALA A 112 22.25 3.49 -11.56
N ALA A 113 22.41 2.50 -10.69
CA ALA A 113 22.08 1.10 -10.98
C ALA A 113 20.59 0.74 -10.85
N GLN A 114 19.76 1.54 -10.17
CA GLN A 114 18.29 1.36 -10.12
C GLN A 114 17.53 2.19 -11.17
N GLN A 115 18.25 2.91 -12.03
CA GLN A 115 17.66 3.83 -13.02
C GLN A 115 16.92 3.20 -14.23
N PRO A 116 17.02 1.90 -14.58
CA PRO A 116 16.26 1.36 -15.72
C PRO A 116 14.73 1.44 -15.53
N TRP A 117 14.24 1.47 -14.28
CA TRP A 117 12.82 1.60 -13.96
C TRP A 117 12.36 3.06 -13.79
N CYS A 118 13.31 3.99 -13.59
CA CYS A 118 13.03 5.43 -13.42
C CYS A 118 13.04 6.21 -14.75
N SER A 119 13.49 5.63 -15.86
CA SER A 119 13.71 6.36 -17.10
C SER A 119 12.45 6.67 -17.92
N GLY A 120 11.23 6.49 -17.39
CA GLY A 120 10.06 6.73 -18.24
C GLY A 120 8.67 6.96 -17.66
N ARG A 121 8.40 6.98 -16.34
CA ARG A 121 6.98 7.14 -15.92
C ARG A 121 6.66 7.76 -14.56
N LEU A 122 7.58 8.52 -13.96
CA LEU A 122 7.26 9.37 -12.80
C LEU A 122 7.19 10.86 -13.15
N ARG A 123 7.57 11.25 -14.37
CA ARG A 123 7.52 12.65 -14.84
C ARG A 123 6.26 13.00 -15.65
N ASP A 124 5.54 12.01 -16.18
CA ASP A 124 4.29 12.21 -16.94
C ASP A 124 3.01 12.02 -16.10
N LEU A 125 3.13 11.53 -14.87
CA LEU A 125 1.98 11.44 -13.97
C LEU A 125 1.77 12.78 -13.28
N GLY A 126 1.17 13.72 -14.01
CA GLY A 126 0.50 14.88 -13.45
C GLY A 126 -0.79 14.50 -12.69
N GLY A 127 -0.80 13.39 -11.95
CA GLY A 127 -1.97 12.81 -11.30
C GLY A 127 -1.61 12.12 -9.98
N ASP A 128 -2.60 12.05 -9.10
CA ASP A 128 -2.48 11.64 -7.69
C ASP A 128 -1.90 10.23 -7.53
N VAL A 129 -0.96 10.07 -6.58
CA VAL A 129 -0.32 8.78 -6.30
C VAL A 129 -1.13 8.07 -5.22
N LYS A 130 -1.90 7.06 -5.62
CA LYS A 130 -2.63 6.20 -4.68
C LYS A 130 -1.72 5.10 -4.12
N VAL A 131 -1.59 5.08 -2.79
CA VAL A 131 -0.70 4.17 -2.05
C VAL A 131 -1.53 3.36 -1.06
N LEU A 132 -1.38 2.03 -1.12
CA LEU A 132 -1.85 1.12 -0.09
C LEU A 132 -0.66 0.75 0.81
N CYS A 133 -0.72 1.08 2.09
CA CYS A 133 0.38 0.82 3.04
C CYS A 133 -0.01 -0.34 3.97
N ARG A 134 0.67 -1.48 3.85
CA ARG A 134 0.50 -2.64 4.73
C ARG A 134 1.78 -2.90 5.52
N ARG A 135 1.63 -3.32 6.78
CA ARG A 135 2.74 -3.60 7.70
C ARG A 135 2.92 -5.09 7.94
#